data_AF-A0A3Q4HXR1-F1
#
_entry.id   AF-A0A3Q4HXR1-F1
#
_cell.length_a   1.000
_cell.length_b   1.000
_cell.length_c   1.000
_cell.angle_alpha   90.00
_cell.angle_beta   90.00
_cell.angle_gamma   90.00
#
_symmetry.space_group_name_H-M   'P 1'
#
loop_
_entity.id
_entity.type
_entity.pdbx_description
1 polymer ?
#
loop_
_entity_poly.entity_id
_entity_poly.type
_entity_poly.pdbx_seq_one_letter_code
_entity_poly.pdbx_strand_id
1 'polypeptide(L)'
;GISLRTLIQSVDEILPSLHSSVTSEIEGTKKLLNKDLAELINKMRLAQQNSITSLKEECQKQMLAAAHTLALDSKNLLDAVDQARVRANLAKPKRDSEDEEDSGEDT
;
A
#
# COMPACT_ATOMS: atom_id res chain seq x y z
N GLY A 1 10.28 4.25 0.94
CA GLY A 1 11.11 3.08 0.60
C GLY A 1 10.76 1.88 1.45
N ILE A 2 11.09 1.89 2.74
CA ILE A 2 10.87 0.77 3.68
C ILE A 2 9.38 0.37 3.73
N SER A 3 8.47 1.32 3.95
CA SER A 3 7.03 1.04 4.03
C SER A 3 6.46 0.40 2.75
N LEU A 4 6.92 0.82 1.57
CA LEU A 4 6.49 0.21 0.30
C LEU A 4 6.99 -1.23 0.17
N ARG A 5 8.22 -1.51 0.63
CA ARG A 5 8.76 -2.87 0.64
C ARG A 5 7.96 -3.77 1.58
N THR A 6 7.61 -3.28 2.77
CA THR A 6 6.75 -4.00 3.73
C THR A 6 5.36 -4.26 3.13
N LEU A 7 4.77 -3.28 2.43
CA LEU A 7 3.50 -3.45 1.74
C LEU A 7 3.58 -4.54 0.66
N ILE A 8 4.57 -4.45 -0.24
CA ILE A 8 4.81 -5.44 -1.30
C ILE A 8 4.96 -6.85 -0.72
N GLN A 9 5.73 -6.99 0.37
CA GLN A 9 5.94 -8.27 1.04
C GLN A 9 4.64 -8.83 1.63
N SER A 10 3.83 -7.99 2.29
CA SER A 10 2.54 -8.40 2.85
C SER A 10 1.56 -8.84 1.76
N VAL A 11 1.63 -8.21 0.58
CA VAL A 11 0.83 -8.58 -0.59
C VAL A 11 1.29 -9.93 -1.16
N ASP A 12 2.60 -10.17 -1.22
CA ASP A 12 3.17 -11.44 -1.70
C ASP A 12 2.75 -12.65 -0.86
N GLU A 13 2.54 -12.47 0.44
CA GLU A 13 2.04 -13.53 1.32
C GLU A 13 0.58 -13.92 1.02
N ILE A 14 -0.22 -12.98 0.49
CA ILE A 14 -1.65 -13.20 0.22
C ILE A 14 -1.87 -13.74 -1.20
N LEU A 15 -1.03 -13.37 -2.16
CA LEU A 15 -1.19 -13.73 -3.59
C LEU A 15 -1.49 -15.22 -3.84
N PRO A 16 -0.79 -16.20 -3.21
CA PRO A 16 -1.05 -17.63 -3.44
C PRO A 16 -2.45 -18.10 -3.05
N SER A 17 -3.15 -17.33 -2.20
CA SER A 17 -4.51 -17.65 -1.74
C SER A 17 -5.62 -17.08 -2.63
N LEU A 18 -5.27 -16.30 -3.65
CA LEU A 18 -6.21 -15.59 -4.51
C LEU A 18 -6.37 -16.26 -5.89
N HIS A 19 -7.48 -15.96 -6.56
CA HIS A 19 -7.73 -16.44 -7.92
C HIS A 19 -6.75 -15.80 -8.93
N SER A 20 -6.39 -16.52 -9.99
CA SER A 20 -5.37 -16.11 -10.97
C SER A 20 -5.66 -14.76 -11.63
N SER A 21 -6.93 -14.49 -11.95
CA SER A 21 -7.36 -13.20 -12.52
C SER A 21 -7.06 -12.02 -11.61
N VAL A 22 -7.16 -12.20 -10.29
CA VAL A 22 -6.96 -11.14 -9.30
C VAL A 22 -5.47 -11.00 -8.97
N THR A 23 -4.73 -12.11 -9.01
CA THR A 23 -3.27 -12.13 -8.89
C THR A 23 -2.60 -11.29 -9.97
N SER A 24 -3.02 -11.43 -11.24
CA SER A 24 -2.45 -10.66 -12.35
C SER A 24 -2.69 -9.15 -12.23
N GLU A 25 -3.84 -8.74 -11.70
CA GLU A 25 -4.16 -7.33 -11.46
C GLU A 25 -3.27 -6.74 -10.35
N ILE A 26 -3.17 -7.46 -9.22
CA ILE A 26 -2.33 -7.07 -8.08
C ILE A 26 -0.85 -6.99 -8.49
N GLU A 27 -0.34 -7.93 -9.28
CA GLU A 27 1.02 -7.88 -9.82
C GLU A 27 1.26 -6.65 -10.69
N GLY A 28 0.29 -6.30 -11.54
CA GLY A 28 0.31 -5.07 -12.34
C GLY A 28 0.47 -3.82 -11.47
N THR A 29 -0.32 -3.72 -10.40
CA THR A 29 -0.27 -2.60 -9.47
C THR A 29 1.03 -2.57 -8.66
N LYS A 30 1.59 -3.72 -8.27
CA LYS A 30 2.94 -3.79 -7.66
C LYS A 30 4.02 -3.25 -8.59
N LYS A 31 3.94 -3.56 -9.88
CA LYS A 31 4.89 -3.06 -10.88
C LYS A 31 4.75 -1.55 -11.06
N LEU A 32 3.52 -1.03 -11.06
CA LEU A 32 3.22 0.40 -11.07
C LEU A 32 3.89 1.11 -9.88
N LEU A 33 3.70 0.62 -8.66
CA LEU A 33 4.31 1.21 -7.46
C LEU A 33 5.83 1.25 -7.49
N ASN A 34 6.49 0.25 -8.08
CA ASN A 34 7.93 0.27 -8.27
C ASN A 34 8.37 1.37 -9.25
N LYS A 35 7.59 1.61 -10.32
CA LYS A 35 7.81 2.73 -11.24
C LYS A 35 7.65 4.06 -10.51
N ASP A 36 6.59 4.23 -9.73
CA ASP A 36 6.32 5.50 -9.03
C ASP A 36 7.35 5.80 -7.94
N LEU A 37 7.84 4.76 -7.24
CA LEU A 37 8.96 4.92 -6.31
C LEU A 37 10.25 5.33 -7.04
N ALA A 38 10.55 4.74 -8.20
CA ALA A 38 11.71 5.12 -8.99
C ALA A 38 11.61 6.58 -9.47
N GLU A 39 10.42 7.01 -9.91
CA GLU A 39 10.14 8.39 -10.29
C GLU A 39 10.30 9.35 -9.11
N LEU A 40 9.75 9.02 -7.95
CA LEU A 40 9.94 9.80 -6.72
C LEU A 40 11.42 9.94 -6.36
N ILE A 41 12.20 8.85 -6.40
CA ILE A 41 13.64 8.89 -6.11
C ILE A 41 14.36 9.84 -7.07
N ASN A 42 14.02 9.80 -8.37
CA ASN A 42 14.60 10.70 -9.35
C ASN A 42 14.25 12.17 -9.07
N LYS A 43 13.00 12.47 -8.73
CA LYS A 43 12.57 13.84 -8.38
C LYS A 43 13.19 14.32 -7.06
N MET A 44 13.30 13.45 -6.06
CA MET A 44 14.00 13.74 -4.81
C MET A 44 15.47 14.10 -5.05
N ARG A 45 16.18 13.32 -5.89
CA ARG A 45 17.57 13.60 -6.26
C ARG A 45 17.70 14.95 -6.97
N LEU A 46 16.81 15.24 -7.92
CA LEU A 46 16.81 16.52 -8.63
C LEU A 46 16.58 17.70 -7.67
N ALA A 47 15.64 17.56 -6.73
CA ALA A 47 15.37 18.57 -5.70
C ALA A 47 16.55 18.78 -4.75
N GLN A 48 17.27 17.71 -4.38
CA GLN A 48 18.50 17.80 -3.57
C GLN A 48 19.61 18.55 -4.33
N GLN A 49 19.82 18.22 -5.61
CA GLN A 49 20.81 18.86 -6.48
C GLN A 49 20.52 20.35 -6.73
N ASN A 50 19.25 20.73 -6.79
CA ASN A 50 18.80 22.11 -7.04
C ASN A 50 18.41 22.86 -5.77
N SER A 51 18.85 22.40 -4.60
CA SER A 51 18.41 22.93 -3.29
C SER A 51 18.83 24.39 -3.01
N ILE A 52 19.83 24.90 -3.73
CA ILE A 52 20.35 26.26 -3.62
C ILE A 52 20.21 27.08 -4.92
N THR A 53 19.51 26.54 -5.92
CA THR A 53 19.31 27.20 -7.23
C THR A 53 17.93 27.84 -7.31
N SER A 54 17.69 28.65 -8.34
CA SER A 54 16.36 29.21 -8.63
C SER A 54 15.31 28.15 -8.98
N LEU A 55 15.72 26.91 -9.27
CA LEU A 55 14.83 25.80 -9.60
C LEU A 55 14.32 25.03 -8.36
N LYS A 56 14.73 25.42 -7.15
CA LYS A 56 14.40 24.72 -5.89
C LYS A 56 12.90 24.46 -5.74
N GLU A 57 12.07 25.49 -5.86
CA GLU A 57 10.63 25.39 -5.63
C GLU A 57 9.96 24.46 -6.64
N GLU A 58 10.35 24.57 -7.91
CA GLU A 58 9.80 23.73 -8.97
C GLU A 58 10.20 22.26 -8.78
N CYS A 59 11.46 21.98 -8.44
CA CYS A 59 11.90 20.62 -8.15
C CYS A 59 11.18 20.03 -6.93
N GLN A 60 10.91 20.85 -5.90
CA GLN A 60 10.12 20.43 -4.74
C GLN A 60 8.67 20.12 -5.12
N LYS A 61 8.02 20.95 -5.94
CA LYS A 61 6.65 20.68 -6.44
C LYS A 61 6.58 19.36 -7.20
N GLN A 62 7.52 19.11 -8.10
CA GLN A 62 7.56 17.84 -8.85
C GLN A 62 7.80 16.63 -7.95
N MET A 63 8.65 16.76 -6.94
CA MET A 63 8.86 15.71 -5.94
C MET A 63 7.59 15.42 -5.15
N LEU A 64 6.88 16.45 -4.70
CA LEU A 64 5.62 16.29 -3.96
C LEU A 64 4.51 15.68 -4.83
N ALA A 65 4.44 16.06 -6.11
CA ALA A 65 3.52 15.46 -7.07
C ALA A 65 3.80 13.95 -7.25
N ALA A 66 5.06 13.56 -7.42
CA ALA A 66 5.44 12.15 -7.52
C ALA A 66 5.14 11.37 -6.22
N ALA A 67 5.34 11.99 -5.06
CA ALA A 67 5.00 11.39 -3.77
C ALA A 67 3.49 11.18 -3.61
N HIS A 68 2.69 12.14 -4.07
CA HIS A 68 1.24 12.06 -4.06
C HIS A 68 0.74 10.92 -4.96
N THR A 69 1.25 10.82 -6.19
CA THR A 69 0.93 9.71 -7.11
C THR A 69 1.23 8.36 -6.46
N LEU A 70 2.44 8.18 -5.89
CA LEU A 70 2.81 6.94 -5.19
C LEU A 70 1.86 6.61 -4.03
N ALA A 71 1.36 7.62 -3.30
CA ALA A 71 0.40 7.41 -2.22
C ALA A 71 -0.98 6.96 -2.74
N LEU A 72 -1.47 7.57 -3.82
CA LEU A 72 -2.73 7.16 -4.47
C LEU A 72 -2.65 5.73 -5.00
N ASP A 73 -1.55 5.38 -5.68
CA ASP A 73 -1.38 4.03 -6.22
C ASP A 73 -1.21 2.99 -5.11
N SER A 74 -0.65 3.38 -3.96
CA SER A 74 -0.53 2.50 -2.79
C SER A 74 -1.90 2.21 -2.18
N LYS A 75 -2.78 3.22 -2.13
CA LYS A 75 -4.19 3.04 -1.77
C LYS A 75 -4.90 2.13 -2.76
N ASN A 76 -4.71 2.34 -4.07
CA ASN A 76 -5.34 1.50 -5.09
C ASN A 76 -4.94 0.02 -4.96
N LEU A 77 -3.68 -0.26 -4.63
CA LEU A 77 -3.24 -1.63 -4.34
C LEU A 77 -3.96 -2.23 -3.14
N LEU A 78 -4.07 -1.48 -2.03
CA LEU A 78 -4.76 -1.94 -0.82
C LEU A 78 -6.24 -2.22 -1.12
N ASP A 79 -6.91 -1.32 -1.83
CA ASP A 79 -8.32 -1.49 -2.21
C ASP A 79 -8.50 -2.74 -3.10
N ALA A 80 -7.61 -2.97 -4.06
CA ALA A 80 -7.63 -4.17 -4.92
C ALA A 80 -7.41 -5.46 -4.13
N VAL A 81 -6.46 -5.46 -3.17
CA VAL A 81 -6.19 -6.60 -2.28
C VAL A 81 -7.36 -6.86 -1.35
N ASP A 82 -7.99 -5.83 -0.78
CA ASP A 82 -9.14 -6.00 0.10
C ASP A 82 -10.35 -6.53 -0.68
N GLN A 83 -10.59 -6.02 -1.89
CA GLN A 83 -11.63 -6.55 -2.77
C GLN A 83 -11.36 -8.02 -3.15
N ALA A 84 -10.09 -8.38 -3.41
CA ALA A 84 -9.68 -9.75 -3.65
C ALA A 84 -9.99 -10.69 -2.48
N ARG A 85 -9.67 -10.25 -1.26
CA ARG A 85 -9.89 -11.01 -0.02
C ARG A 85 -11.37 -11.23 0.27
N VAL A 86 -12.19 -10.21 0.04
CA VAL A 86 -13.66 -10.33 0.18
C VAL A 86 -14.20 -11.35 -0.82
N ARG A 87 -13.81 -11.27 -2.09
CA ARG A 87 -14.25 -12.22 -3.14
C ARG A 87 -13.79 -13.65 -2.87
N ALA A 88 -12.65 -13.85 -2.23
CA ALA A 88 -12.13 -15.16 -1.86
C ALA A 88 -12.70 -15.72 -0.55
N ASN A 89 -13.66 -15.05 0.10
CA ASN A 89 -14.14 -15.36 1.46
C ASN A 89 -13.01 -15.41 2.53
N LEU A 90 -11.88 -14.76 2.27
CA LEU A 90 -10.74 -14.64 3.20
C LEU A 90 -10.88 -13.43 4.13
N ALA A 91 -11.86 -12.55 3.87
CA ALA A 91 -12.20 -11.46 4.75
C ALA A 91 -12.86 -12.01 6.03
N LYS A 92 -12.09 -12.17 7.11
CA LYS A 92 -12.66 -12.41 8.43
C LYS A 92 -13.34 -11.12 8.90
N PRO A 93 -14.67 -11.11 9.14
CA PRO A 93 -15.26 -10.01 9.90
C PRO A 93 -14.57 -9.98 11.27
N LYS A 94 -14.26 -8.77 11.76
CA LYS A 94 -13.80 -8.58 13.13
C LYS A 94 -14.84 -9.25 14.03
N ARG A 95 -14.48 -10.35 14.68
CA ARG A 95 -15.30 -10.89 15.76
C ARG A 95 -15.01 -9.98 16.94
N ASP A 96 -15.96 -9.14 17.28
CA ASP A 96 -15.95 -8.44 18.56
C ASP A 96 -15.93 -9.53 19.63
N SER A 97 -14.79 -9.69 20.29
CA SER A 97 -14.66 -10.52 21.48
C SER A 97 -14.10 -9.62 22.57
N GLU A 98 -14.94 -9.36 23.57
CA GLU A 98 -14.77 -8.73 24.89
C GLU A 98 -16.10 -7.96 25.12
N ASP A 99 -17.07 -8.51 25.87
CA ASP A 99 -17.04 -8.49 27.35
C ASP A 99 -17.57 -9.77 28.04
N GLU A 100 -17.01 -9.97 29.24
CA GLU A 100 -17.27 -10.94 30.32
C GLU A 100 -18.77 -11.12 30.68
N GLU A 101 -19.24 -12.26 31.20
CA GLU A 101 -19.02 -12.72 32.58
C GLU A 101 -19.03 -14.24 32.72
N ASP A 102 -17.93 -14.73 33.30
CA ASP A 102 -17.85 -15.90 34.15
C ASP A 102 -18.53 -15.59 35.49
N SER A 103 -19.64 -16.24 35.80
CA SER A 103 -19.90 -16.76 37.14
C SER A 103 -21.08 -17.72 37.10
N GLY A 104 -20.80 -19.00 37.33
CA GLY A 104 -21.79 -19.92 37.85
C GLY A 104 -22.02 -19.61 39.32
N GLU A 105 -23.27 -19.61 39.76
CA GLU A 105 -23.60 -19.91 41.14
C GLU A 105 -24.90 -20.73 41.18
N ASP A 106 -24.77 -21.96 41.68
CA ASP A 106 -25.85 -22.87 42.06
C ASP A 106 -26.82 -22.17 43.03
N THR A 107 -28.13 -22.31 42.83
CA THR A 107 -29.15 -22.59 43.88
C THR A 107 -30.54 -22.80 43.27
#